data_AF-A0A258H874-F1
#
_entry.id   AF-A0A258H874-F1
#
_cell.length_a   1.000
_cell.length_b   1.000
_cell.length_c   1.000
_cell.angle_alpha   90.00
_cell.angle_beta   90.00
_cell.angle_gamma   90.00
#
_symmetry.space_group_name_H-M   'P 1'
#
loop_
_entity.id
_entity.type
_entity.pdbx_description
1 polymer ?
#
loop_
_entity_poly.entity_id
_entity_poly.type
_entity_poly.pdbx_seq_one_letter_code
_entity_poly.pdbx_strand_id
1 'polypeptide(L)'
;MNVQNKEKGFTIIEVVLVLAIAGLIFLMVFIALPALQRNQRDSARKNEVSAVASAIESYRSNNRGGTPTATNIGQYITGKASATLDSGAVVVTRTGPTGGGSITTTANVSGGTNPTAPAVSGDTIVVYTNAKCGTGAAIVAGTTRQTAIVTALESGAANGTIYCQTN
;
A
#
# COMPACT_ATOMS: atom_id res chain seq x y z
N MET A 1 25.53 -69.84 -0.35
CA MET A 1 24.61 -69.37 0.71
C MET A 1 23.81 -68.19 0.17
N ASN A 2 22.49 -68.28 0.16
CA ASN A 2 21.63 -67.19 -0.30
C ASN A 2 21.32 -66.27 0.89
N VAL A 3 21.95 -65.11 0.95
CA VAL A 3 21.74 -64.13 2.04
C VAL A 3 20.42 -63.41 1.77
N GLN A 4 19.37 -63.79 2.49
CA GLN A 4 18.09 -63.10 2.45
C GLN A 4 18.25 -61.74 3.13
N ASN A 5 18.34 -60.66 2.35
CA ASN A 5 18.29 -59.30 2.88
C ASN A 5 16.91 -59.07 3.51
N LYS A 6 16.86 -58.94 4.84
CA LYS A 6 15.67 -58.46 5.54
C LYS A 6 15.48 -56.99 5.19
N GLU A 7 14.61 -56.69 4.23
CA GLU A 7 14.16 -55.34 4.00
C GLU A 7 13.41 -54.85 5.25
N LYS A 8 13.97 -53.83 5.91
CA LYS A 8 13.32 -53.18 7.04
C LYS A 8 12.22 -52.28 6.47
N GLY A 9 10.97 -52.74 6.57
CA GLY A 9 9.81 -51.92 6.25
C GLY A 9 9.69 -50.73 7.21
N PHE A 10 9.32 -49.58 6.68
CA PHE A 10 9.01 -48.37 7.45
C PHE A 10 7.82 -48.64 8.37
N THR A 11 7.92 -48.32 9.66
CA THR A 11 6.82 -48.60 10.59
C THR A 11 5.71 -47.55 10.48
N ILE A 12 4.45 -47.96 10.65
CA ILE A 12 3.30 -47.03 10.60
C ILE A 12 3.45 -45.91 11.63
N ILE A 13 3.97 -46.23 12.83
CA ILE A 13 4.20 -45.24 13.88
C ILE A 13 5.19 -44.16 13.47
N GLU A 14 6.22 -44.51 12.70
CA GLU A 14 7.25 -43.59 12.21
C GLU A 14 6.68 -42.63 11.17
N VAL A 15 5.81 -43.13 10.27
CA VAL A 15 5.09 -42.27 9.31
C VAL A 15 4.12 -41.32 10.03
N VAL A 16 3.37 -41.81 11.03
CA VAL A 16 2.41 -40.98 11.77
C VAL A 16 3.09 -39.86 12.54
N LEU A 17 4.24 -40.12 13.16
CA LEU A 17 5.00 -39.09 13.88
C LEU A 17 5.51 -38.00 12.94
N VAL A 18 5.98 -38.37 11.73
CA VAL A 18 6.42 -37.40 10.72
C VAL A 18 5.25 -36.54 10.23
N LEU A 19 4.10 -37.17 9.94
CA LEU A 19 2.92 -36.43 9.50
C LEU A 19 2.38 -35.49 10.59
N ALA A 20 2.49 -35.87 11.86
CA ALA A 20 2.09 -35.02 12.98
C ALA A 20 2.94 -33.74 13.07
N ILE A 21 4.27 -33.87 12.99
CA ILE A 21 5.17 -32.70 13.01
C ILE A 21 5.00 -31.86 11.73
N ALA A 22 4.89 -32.50 10.56
CA ALA A 22 4.66 -31.82 9.30
C ALA A 22 3.34 -31.01 9.32
N GLY A 23 2.26 -31.58 9.87
CA GLY A 23 0.98 -30.90 10.03
C GLY A 23 1.07 -29.64 10.89
N LEU A 24 1.83 -29.68 11.99
CA LEU A 24 2.04 -28.53 12.86
C LEU A 24 2.82 -27.41 12.15
N ILE A 25 3.87 -27.76 11.40
CA ILE A 25 4.66 -26.78 10.63
C ILE A 25 3.78 -26.15 9.54
N PHE A 26 3.00 -26.95 8.80
CA PHE A 26 2.12 -26.43 7.76
C PHE A 26 1.10 -25.44 8.30
N LEU A 27 0.54 -25.67 9.49
CA LEU A 27 -0.38 -24.73 10.14
C LEU A 27 0.28 -23.35 10.34
N MET A 28 1.49 -23.31 10.89
CA MET A 28 2.21 -22.04 11.09
C MET A 28 2.53 -21.34 9.77
N VAL A 29 2.95 -22.09 8.74
CA VAL A 29 3.30 -21.55 7.42
C VAL A 29 2.09 -20.90 6.75
N PHE A 30 0.91 -21.54 6.79
CA PHE A 30 -0.30 -20.99 6.17
C PHE A 30 -0.81 -19.73 6.84
N ILE A 31 -0.55 -19.53 8.14
CA ILE A 31 -0.89 -18.27 8.83
C ILE A 31 0.16 -17.19 8.50
N ALA A 32 1.44 -17.55 8.48
CA ALA A 32 2.55 -16.60 8.36
C ALA A 32 2.73 -16.04 6.93
N LEU A 33 2.64 -16.88 5.89
CA LEU A 33 2.87 -16.45 4.50
C LEU A 33 1.92 -15.33 4.02
N PRO A 34 0.58 -15.42 4.15
CA PRO A 34 -0.31 -14.36 3.72
C PRO A 34 -0.11 -13.07 4.53
N ALA A 35 0.26 -13.17 5.81
CA ALA A 35 0.59 -12.00 6.62
C ALA A 35 1.85 -11.28 6.11
N LEU A 36 2.90 -12.02 5.76
CA LEU A 36 4.14 -11.46 5.21
C LEU A 36 3.91 -10.75 3.86
N GLN A 37 3.13 -11.35 2.97
CA GLN A 37 2.82 -10.75 1.66
C GLN A 37 2.09 -9.41 1.81
N ARG A 38 1.15 -9.30 2.77
CA ARG A 38 0.46 -8.02 3.06
C ARG A 38 1.44 -6.95 3.54
N ASN A 39 2.34 -7.30 4.45
CA ASN A 39 3.34 -6.36 4.98
C ASN A 39 4.31 -5.86 3.89
N GLN A 40 4.67 -6.71 2.93
CA GLN A 40 5.49 -6.31 1.78
C GLN A 40 4.75 -5.33 0.87
N ARG A 41 3.48 -5.61 0.55
CA ARG A 41 2.63 -4.69 -0.25
C ARG A 41 2.44 -3.34 0.43
N ASP A 42 2.15 -3.33 1.73
CA ASP A 42 2.01 -2.08 2.48
C ASP A 42 3.32 -1.27 2.53
N SER A 43 4.46 -1.95 2.62
CA SER A 43 5.77 -1.30 2.55
C SER A 43 6.02 -0.71 1.16
N ALA A 44 5.67 -1.43 0.10
CA ALA A 44 5.76 -0.92 -1.27
C ALA A 44 4.89 0.32 -1.48
N ARG A 45 3.63 0.33 -1.02
CA ARG A 45 2.75 1.51 -1.11
C ARG A 45 3.29 2.72 -0.37
N LYS A 46 3.85 2.53 0.83
CA LYS A 46 4.50 3.62 1.57
C LYS A 46 5.71 4.20 0.81
N ASN A 47 6.50 3.33 0.18
CA ASN A 47 7.62 3.75 -0.66
C ASN A 47 7.15 4.55 -1.88
N GLU A 48 6.05 4.15 -2.53
CA GLU A 48 5.46 4.90 -3.63
C GLU A 48 4.95 6.28 -3.19
N VAL A 49 4.32 6.37 -2.01
CA VAL A 49 3.92 7.67 -1.42
C VAL A 49 5.15 8.58 -1.21
N SER A 50 6.26 8.03 -0.72
CA SER A 50 7.51 8.78 -0.56
C SER A 50 8.12 9.22 -1.90
N ALA A 51 8.04 8.36 -2.93
CA ALA A 51 8.46 8.70 -4.29
C ALA A 51 7.59 9.83 -4.87
N VAL A 52 6.27 9.78 -4.67
CA VAL A 52 5.34 10.85 -5.05
C VAL A 52 5.66 12.15 -4.32
N ALA A 53 5.95 12.10 -3.01
CA ALA A 53 6.37 13.29 -2.25
C ALA A 53 7.63 13.92 -2.83
N SER A 54 8.64 13.10 -3.16
CA SER A 54 9.89 13.55 -3.76
C SER A 54 9.71 14.14 -5.17
N ALA A 55 8.80 13.55 -5.95
CA ALA A 55 8.43 14.05 -7.27
C ALA A 55 7.70 15.39 -7.21
N ILE A 56 6.81 15.59 -6.23
CA ILE A 56 6.13 16.87 -5.98
C ILE A 56 7.15 17.96 -5.64
N GLU A 57 8.12 17.66 -4.76
CA GLU A 57 9.16 18.61 -4.38
C GLU A 57 10.05 18.98 -5.58
N SER A 58 10.47 17.98 -6.35
CA SER A 58 11.27 18.19 -7.56
C SER A 58 10.51 19.03 -8.60
N TYR A 59 9.22 18.78 -8.79
CA TYR A 59 8.37 19.60 -9.65
C TYR A 59 8.29 21.04 -9.16
N ARG A 60 8.04 21.26 -7.86
CA ARG A 60 7.95 22.60 -7.27
C ARG A 60 9.25 23.38 -7.42
N SER A 61 10.39 22.75 -7.18
CA SER A 61 11.72 23.34 -7.37
C SER A 61 11.92 23.82 -8.82
N ASN A 62 11.54 22.99 -9.80
CA ASN A 62 11.70 23.32 -11.22
C ASN A 62 10.62 24.26 -11.77
N ASN A 63 9.46 24.38 -11.12
CA ASN A 63 8.31 25.13 -11.63
C ASN A 63 7.89 26.28 -10.70
N ARG A 64 8.84 26.91 -10.01
CA ARG A 64 8.63 28.12 -9.18
C ARG A 64 7.54 27.96 -8.12
N GLY A 65 7.46 26.77 -7.51
CA GLY A 65 6.44 26.43 -6.51
C GLY A 65 5.06 26.14 -7.08
N GLY A 66 4.95 25.91 -8.39
CA GLY A 66 3.70 25.50 -9.05
C GLY A 66 3.14 24.18 -8.50
N THR A 67 1.83 23.99 -8.68
CA THR A 67 1.13 22.80 -8.17
C THR A 67 1.12 21.71 -9.24
N PRO A 68 1.70 20.51 -8.98
CA PRO A 68 1.77 19.47 -9.99
C PRO A 68 0.41 18.82 -10.25
N THR A 69 0.13 18.47 -11.50
CA THR A 69 -0.96 17.56 -11.87
C THR A 69 -0.52 16.09 -11.68
N ALA A 70 -1.47 15.15 -11.64
CA ALA A 70 -1.15 13.72 -11.55
C ALA A 70 -0.16 13.25 -12.64
N THR A 71 -0.33 13.74 -13.87
CA THR A 71 0.56 13.46 -15.00
C THR A 71 1.96 14.02 -14.80
N ASN A 72 2.07 15.22 -14.19
CA ASN A 72 3.38 15.79 -13.88
C ASN A 72 4.11 14.97 -12.82
N ILE A 73 3.40 14.50 -11.80
CA ILE A 73 3.97 13.63 -10.76
C ILE A 73 4.52 12.36 -11.41
N GLY A 74 3.73 11.68 -12.25
CA GLY A 74 4.18 10.46 -12.92
C GLY A 74 5.37 10.68 -13.86
N GLN A 75 5.50 11.86 -14.49
CA GLN A 75 6.66 12.21 -15.29
C GLN A 75 7.95 12.25 -14.47
N TYR A 76 7.90 12.74 -13.24
CA TYR A 76 9.07 12.81 -12.35
C TYR A 76 9.43 11.46 -11.71
N ILE A 77 8.54 10.47 -11.76
CA ILE A 77 8.79 9.12 -11.22
C ILE A 77 9.20 8.15 -12.33
N THR A 78 8.44 8.13 -13.43
CA THR A 78 8.55 7.12 -14.50
C THR A 78 9.21 7.66 -15.78
N GLY A 79 9.43 8.98 -15.86
CA GLY A 79 9.84 9.65 -17.10
C GLY A 79 8.72 9.79 -18.13
N LYS A 80 7.51 9.31 -17.85
CA LYS A 80 6.35 9.32 -18.76
C LYS A 80 5.29 10.30 -18.28
N ALA A 81 4.68 11.05 -19.20
CA ALA A 81 3.53 11.90 -18.90
C ALA A 81 2.26 11.03 -18.70
N SER A 82 2.19 10.34 -17.55
CA SER A 82 1.11 9.43 -17.18
C SER A 82 0.71 9.65 -15.72
N ALA A 83 -0.57 9.51 -15.40
CA ALA A 83 -1.03 9.45 -14.01
C ALA A 83 -0.87 8.05 -13.39
N THR A 84 -0.58 7.04 -14.21
CA THR A 84 -0.34 5.65 -13.76
C THR A 84 1.15 5.36 -13.70
N LEU A 85 1.63 4.85 -12.56
CA LEU A 85 3.01 4.44 -12.33
C LEU A 85 3.29 3.08 -12.97
N ASP A 86 4.58 2.74 -13.14
CA ASP A 86 4.98 1.42 -13.65
C ASP A 86 4.58 0.26 -12.71
N SER A 87 4.28 0.54 -11.44
CA SER A 87 3.70 -0.42 -10.49
C SER A 87 2.21 -0.69 -10.74
N GLY A 88 1.56 0.07 -11.60
CA GLY A 88 0.11 0.04 -11.82
C GLY A 88 -0.68 0.99 -10.90
N ALA A 89 -0.04 1.62 -9.92
CA ALA A 89 -0.68 2.60 -9.04
C ALA A 89 -1.14 3.85 -9.81
N VAL A 90 -2.34 4.34 -9.53
CA VAL A 90 -2.92 5.53 -10.17
C VAL A 90 -2.83 6.72 -9.22
N VAL A 91 -2.19 7.80 -9.66
CA VAL A 91 -2.12 9.08 -8.96
C VAL A 91 -3.34 9.91 -9.32
N VAL A 92 -4.00 10.45 -8.30
CA VAL A 92 -5.13 11.37 -8.46
C VAL A 92 -4.84 12.63 -7.67
N THR A 93 -4.85 13.78 -8.33
CA THR A 93 -4.71 15.08 -7.66
C THR A 93 -6.08 15.69 -7.37
N ARG A 94 -6.29 16.16 -6.13
CA ARG A 94 -7.52 16.84 -5.68
C ARG A 94 -7.13 18.13 -4.96
N THR A 95 -8.05 19.09 -4.91
CA THR A 95 -7.88 20.27 -4.05
C THR A 95 -8.24 19.91 -2.62
N GLY A 96 -7.41 20.32 -1.68
CA GLY A 96 -7.64 20.19 -0.24
C GLY A 96 -8.79 21.04 0.28
N PRO A 97 -9.22 20.81 1.52
CA PRO A 97 -10.26 21.63 2.14
C PRO A 97 -9.77 23.07 2.33
N THR A 98 -10.65 24.02 2.10
CA THR A 98 -10.40 25.46 2.29
C THR A 98 -11.04 25.95 3.61
N GLY A 99 -10.66 27.15 4.06
CA GLY A 99 -11.32 27.83 5.19
C GLY A 99 -11.24 27.11 6.55
N GLY A 100 -10.21 26.28 6.76
CA GLY A 100 -10.07 25.48 8.00
C GLY A 100 -10.87 24.18 8.02
N GLY A 101 -11.47 23.79 6.89
CA GLY A 101 -12.21 22.53 6.77
C GLY A 101 -11.34 21.27 6.85
N SER A 102 -12.01 20.12 6.92
CA SER A 102 -11.38 18.80 6.87
C SER A 102 -12.15 17.85 5.95
N ILE A 103 -11.41 16.95 5.28
CA ILE A 103 -11.94 15.83 4.49
C ILE A 103 -11.54 14.55 5.23
N THR A 104 -12.50 13.71 5.61
CA THR A 104 -12.21 12.38 6.19
C THR A 104 -12.16 11.35 5.08
N THR A 105 -10.98 10.77 4.84
CA THR A 105 -10.80 9.71 3.84
C THR A 105 -11.17 8.34 4.39
N THR A 106 -11.49 7.39 3.52
CA THR A 106 -11.78 6.00 3.93
C THR A 106 -10.98 5.04 3.06
N ALA A 107 -10.37 4.02 3.67
CA ALA A 107 -9.69 2.98 2.91
C ALA A 107 -10.73 2.03 2.31
N ASN A 108 -10.56 1.63 1.06
CA ASN A 108 -11.32 0.55 0.45
C ASN A 108 -10.38 -0.35 -0.38
N VAL A 109 -9.75 -1.31 0.30
CA VAL A 109 -8.85 -2.28 -0.34
C VAL A 109 -9.58 -3.54 -0.81
N SER A 110 -10.87 -3.67 -0.46
CA SER A 110 -11.74 -4.79 -0.82
C SER A 110 -12.55 -4.43 -2.07
N GLY A 111 -11.90 -4.49 -3.23
CA GLY A 111 -12.50 -4.45 -4.58
C GLY A 111 -13.90 -3.83 -4.72
N GLY A 112 -13.96 -2.54 -5.02
CA GLY A 112 -15.19 -1.84 -5.37
C GLY A 112 -14.98 -0.33 -5.37
N THR A 113 -14.96 0.30 -6.55
CA THR A 113 -14.98 1.76 -6.67
C THR A 113 -16.34 2.27 -6.22
N ASN A 114 -16.43 2.81 -5.01
CA ASN A 114 -17.54 3.69 -4.67
C ASN A 114 -17.06 5.15 -4.82
N PRO A 115 -17.30 5.80 -5.97
CA PRO A 115 -16.71 7.10 -6.31
C PRO A 115 -17.32 8.28 -5.54
N THR A 116 -18.26 8.04 -4.63
CA THR A 116 -19.08 9.10 -4.00
C THR A 116 -18.61 9.56 -2.62
N ALA A 117 -17.49 9.03 -2.12
CA ALA A 117 -16.81 9.52 -0.92
C ALA A 117 -15.30 9.72 -1.23
N PRO A 118 -14.50 10.42 -0.40
CA PRO A 118 -13.05 10.43 -0.52
C PRO A 118 -12.45 9.06 -0.12
N ALA A 119 -12.90 8.00 -0.79
CA ALA A 119 -12.42 6.65 -0.66
C ALA A 119 -11.11 6.51 -1.42
N VAL A 120 -10.12 5.89 -0.78
CA VAL A 120 -8.80 5.59 -1.35
C VAL A 120 -8.69 4.08 -1.48
N SER A 121 -8.53 3.59 -2.72
CA SER A 121 -8.29 2.17 -3.00
C SER A 121 -6.81 1.80 -2.85
N GLY A 122 -6.54 0.50 -2.69
CA GLY A 122 -5.17 -0.01 -2.50
C GLY A 122 -4.19 0.35 -3.61
N ASP A 123 -4.68 0.55 -4.84
CA ASP A 123 -3.85 0.88 -6.01
C ASP A 123 -3.92 2.37 -6.38
N THR A 124 -4.43 3.22 -5.49
CA THR A 124 -4.60 4.64 -5.76
C THR A 124 -3.83 5.48 -4.76
N ILE A 125 -3.14 6.49 -5.27
CA ILE A 125 -2.44 7.50 -4.48
C ILE A 125 -3.17 8.83 -4.72
N VAL A 126 -3.82 9.35 -3.69
CA VAL A 126 -4.54 10.63 -3.77
C VAL A 126 -3.69 11.74 -3.18
N VAL A 127 -3.41 12.75 -3.98
CA VAL A 127 -2.64 13.94 -3.61
C VAL A 127 -3.60 15.11 -3.43
N TYR A 128 -3.80 15.55 -2.19
CA TYR A 128 -4.54 16.76 -1.87
C TYR A 128 -3.59 17.96 -1.87
N THR A 129 -3.83 18.92 -2.75
CA THR A 129 -3.08 20.19 -2.80
C THR A 129 -3.62 21.16 -1.77
N ASN A 130 -2.77 22.04 -1.23
CA ASN A 130 -3.14 22.98 -0.17
C ASN A 130 -3.65 22.30 1.10
N ALA A 131 -3.11 21.12 1.41
CA ALA A 131 -3.58 20.27 2.50
C ALA A 131 -2.42 19.64 3.26
N LYS A 132 -2.68 19.22 4.50
CA LYS A 132 -1.79 18.40 5.31
C LYS A 132 -2.55 17.24 5.95
N CYS A 133 -1.82 16.23 6.38
CA CYS A 133 -2.38 15.14 7.15
C CYS A 133 -2.86 15.66 8.51
N GLY A 134 -4.10 15.33 8.85
CA GLY A 134 -4.67 15.54 10.17
C GLY A 134 -4.51 14.30 11.05
N THR A 135 -5.39 14.17 12.05
CA THR A 135 -5.44 12.99 12.91
C THR A 135 -6.20 11.85 12.23
N GLY A 136 -5.66 10.63 12.31
CA GLY A 136 -6.26 9.46 11.66
C GLY A 136 -6.36 9.63 10.14
N ALA A 137 -7.56 9.43 9.58
CA ALA A 137 -7.83 9.54 8.16
C ALA A 137 -8.23 10.97 7.70
N ALA A 138 -8.12 11.96 8.57
CA ALA A 138 -8.46 13.34 8.26
C ALA A 138 -7.37 14.01 7.39
N ILE A 139 -7.81 14.73 6.39
CA ILE A 139 -7.03 15.69 5.60
C ILE A 139 -7.51 17.06 6.02
N VAL A 140 -6.62 17.95 6.42
CA VAL A 140 -6.97 19.27 6.92
C VAL A 140 -6.34 20.36 6.06
N ALA A 141 -6.90 21.56 6.14
CA ALA A 141 -6.40 22.71 5.39
C ALA A 141 -4.89 22.93 5.69
N GLY A 142 -4.11 23.08 4.63
CA GLY A 142 -2.68 23.37 4.67
C GLY A 142 -2.36 24.70 4.00
N THR A 143 -1.08 25.04 3.94
CA THR A 143 -0.61 26.17 3.14
C THR A 143 -0.58 25.83 1.65
N THR A 144 -0.41 26.82 0.77
CA THR A 144 -0.29 26.60 -0.68
C THR A 144 0.90 25.73 -1.09
N ARG A 145 1.88 25.58 -0.19
CA ARG A 145 3.07 24.74 -0.36
C ARG A 145 2.92 23.36 0.27
N GLN A 146 1.84 23.10 0.98
CA GLN A 146 1.62 21.81 1.61
C GLN A 146 0.71 20.93 0.76
N THR A 147 1.06 19.66 0.72
CA THR A 147 0.33 18.59 0.06
C THR A 147 0.16 17.41 0.99
N ALA A 148 -1.04 16.84 1.05
CA ALA A 148 -1.30 15.60 1.76
C ALA A 148 -1.40 14.45 0.75
N ILE A 149 -0.55 13.46 0.89
CA ILE A 149 -0.46 12.31 -0.02
C ILE A 149 -1.00 11.10 0.72
N VAL A 150 -2.01 10.46 0.15
CA VAL A 150 -2.83 9.46 0.84
C VAL A 150 -2.89 8.19 0.02
N THR A 151 -2.70 7.05 0.67
CA THR A 151 -2.93 5.72 0.08
C THR A 151 -3.60 4.80 1.10
N ALA A 152 -4.19 3.70 0.63
CA ALA A 152 -4.79 2.69 1.50
C ALA A 152 -3.83 1.51 1.72
N LEU A 153 -3.73 1.08 2.98
CA LEU A 153 -2.96 -0.08 3.42
C LEU A 153 -3.88 -1.27 3.69
N GLU A 154 -3.41 -2.48 3.41
CA GLU A 154 -4.13 -3.73 3.65
C GLU A 154 -4.09 -4.16 5.12
N SER A 155 -3.10 -3.69 5.88
CA SER A 155 -3.06 -3.91 7.32
C SER A 155 -4.13 -3.09 8.04
N GLY A 156 -4.78 -3.71 9.02
CA GLY A 156 -5.72 -3.08 9.94
C GLY A 156 -7.17 -3.55 9.77
N ALA A 157 -8.12 -2.61 9.72
CA ALA A 157 -9.56 -2.88 9.67
C ALA A 157 -9.96 -3.66 8.40
N ALA A 158 -11.18 -4.22 8.37
CA ALA A 158 -11.66 -5.06 7.27
C ALA A 158 -11.53 -4.41 5.87
N ASN A 159 -11.61 -3.07 5.80
CA ASN A 159 -11.51 -2.30 4.56
C ASN A 159 -10.12 -1.66 4.34
N GLY A 160 -9.14 -1.97 5.20
CA GLY A 160 -7.81 -1.39 5.22
C GLY A 160 -7.67 -0.17 6.14
N THR A 161 -6.48 0.43 6.16
CA THR A 161 -6.18 1.66 6.90
C THR A 161 -5.65 2.74 5.98
N ILE A 162 -5.81 4.01 6.36
CA ILE A 162 -5.27 5.13 5.59
C ILE A 162 -3.85 5.43 6.05
N TYR A 163 -2.93 5.52 5.09
CA TYR A 163 -1.62 6.10 5.29
C TYR A 163 -1.58 7.49 4.64
N CYS A 164 -1.12 8.48 5.40
CA CYS A 164 -1.01 9.85 4.95
C CYS A 164 0.40 10.38 5.23
N GLN A 165 1.01 11.01 4.23
CA GLN A 165 2.27 11.75 4.36
C GLN A 165 2.06 13.19 3.91
N THR A 166 2.53 14.15 4.72
CA THR A 166 2.54 15.57 4.33
C THR A 166 3.87 15.90 3.67
N ASN A 167 3.81 16.64 2.57
CA ASN A 167 4.95 17.26 1.89
C ASN A 167 4.74 18.78 1.85
#